data_AF-A0A5Q5BT76-F1
#
_entry.id   AF-A0A5Q5BT76-F1
#
_cell.length_a   1.000
_cell.length_b   1.000
_cell.length_c   1.000
_cell.angle_alpha   90.00
_cell.angle_beta   90.00
_cell.angle_gamma   90.00
#
_symmetry.space_group_name_H-M   'P 1'
#
loop_
_entity.id
_entity.type
_entity.pdbx_description
1 polymer ?
#
loop_
_entity_poly.entity_id
_entity_poly.type
_entity_poly.pdbx_seq_one_letter_code
_entity_poly.pdbx_strand_id
1 'polypeptide(L)'
;MDNPHGDDDLSALYEQYATHIRPIVTQTDDQKWRAQYPGLDWHVTADSEQAAGDELSKEALRRHDAGEPDAQPPQDILKRHLESPIPGVYALDRELFLHLRANAGVTETQRAFEEAERRRAEGRSYTKNDYLQEDSARGDTRQ
;
A
#
# COMPACT_ATOMS: atom_id res chain seq x y z
N MET A 1 -32.42 -4.04 4.29
CA MET A 1 -31.76 -5.33 4.56
C MET A 1 -30.29 -4.99 4.63
N ASP A 2 -29.83 -4.63 5.83
CA ASP A 2 -28.42 -4.38 6.10
C ASP A 2 -27.69 -5.73 6.10
N ASN A 3 -26.57 -5.80 5.39
CA ASN A 3 -25.81 -7.03 5.22
C ASN A 3 -24.68 -7.05 6.26
N PRO A 4 -24.83 -7.71 7.42
CA PRO A 4 -23.84 -7.67 8.50
C PRO A 4 -22.51 -8.36 8.14
N HIS A 5 -22.46 -9.11 7.04
CA HIS A 5 -21.28 -9.88 6.63
C HIS A 5 -20.17 -9.02 5.98
N GLY A 6 -20.48 -7.81 5.51
CA GLY A 6 -19.50 -6.96 4.82
C GLY A 6 -18.37 -6.47 5.72
N ASP A 7 -18.70 -6.12 6.96
CA ASP A 7 -17.75 -5.57 7.93
C ASP A 7 -16.87 -6.67 8.56
N ASP A 8 -17.42 -7.86 8.77
CA ASP A 8 -16.68 -9.03 9.28
C ASP A 8 -15.61 -9.49 8.28
N ASP A 9 -15.95 -9.54 6.98
CA ASP A 9 -15.02 -9.92 5.91
C ASP A 9 -13.87 -8.91 5.77
N LEU A 10 -14.17 -7.60 5.84
CA LEU A 10 -13.13 -6.57 5.80
C LEU A 10 -12.21 -6.64 7.02
N SER A 11 -12.79 -6.82 8.21
CA SER A 11 -12.03 -6.93 9.45
C SER A 11 -11.04 -8.11 9.39
N ALA A 12 -11.50 -9.27 8.92
CA ALA A 12 -10.64 -10.44 8.73
C ALA A 12 -9.47 -10.17 7.75
N LEU A 13 -9.71 -9.44 6.65
CA LEU A 13 -8.64 -9.07 5.72
C LEU A 13 -7.60 -8.15 6.37
N TYR A 14 -8.02 -7.17 7.18
CA TYR A 14 -7.11 -6.27 7.89
C TYR A 14 -6.40 -6.96 9.07
N GLU A 15 -6.94 -8.07 9.58
CA GLU A 15 -6.23 -8.96 10.51
C GLU A 15 -5.21 -9.86 9.82
N GLN A 16 -5.43 -10.20 8.54
CA GLN A 16 -4.51 -11.04 7.77
C GLN A 16 -3.39 -10.24 7.10
N TYR A 17 -3.69 -9.02 6.64
CA TYR A 17 -2.76 -8.21 5.86
C TYR A 17 -2.45 -6.87 6.52
N ALA A 18 -1.17 -6.53 6.55
CA ALA A 18 -0.74 -5.14 6.68
C ALA A 18 -0.93 -4.44 5.33
N THR A 19 -1.55 -3.26 5.35
CA THR A 19 -1.76 -2.44 4.14
C THR A 19 -0.85 -1.22 4.16
N HIS A 20 -0.20 -0.95 3.03
CA HIS A 20 0.54 0.29 2.82
C HIS A 20 0.01 0.98 1.56
N ILE A 21 -0.37 2.25 1.68
CA ILE A 21 -0.89 3.05 0.57
C ILE A 21 0.12 4.15 0.25
N ARG A 22 0.49 4.24 -1.01
CA ARG A 22 1.38 5.25 -1.56
C ARG A 22 0.65 6.11 -2.58
N PRO A 23 0.95 7.41 -2.64
CA PRO A 23 0.59 8.25 -3.76
C PRO A 23 1.01 7.62 -5.09
N ILE A 24 0.13 7.71 -6.08
CA ILE A 24 0.45 7.50 -7.48
C ILE A 24 0.87 8.86 -8.03
N VAL A 25 2.11 8.95 -8.51
CA VAL A 25 2.64 10.18 -9.11
C VAL A 25 3.06 9.87 -10.54
N THR A 26 2.49 10.58 -11.50
CA THR A 26 2.68 10.35 -12.93
C THR A 26 2.88 11.67 -13.66
N GLN A 27 3.82 11.70 -14.60
CA GLN A 27 3.96 12.84 -15.50
C GLN A 27 2.81 12.85 -16.52
N THR A 28 2.25 14.03 -16.77
CA THR A 28 1.18 14.31 -17.74
C THR A 28 1.78 14.80 -19.06
N ASP A 29 0.98 14.78 -20.13
CA ASP A 29 1.40 15.22 -21.47
C ASP A 29 1.91 16.67 -21.50
N ASP A 30 1.36 17.52 -20.61
CA ASP A 30 1.70 18.93 -20.45
C ASP A 30 3.01 19.16 -19.67
N GLN A 31 3.83 18.13 -19.47
CA GLN A 31 5.06 18.12 -18.65
C GLN A 31 4.83 18.43 -17.16
N LYS A 32 3.59 18.46 -16.70
CA LYS A 32 3.25 18.58 -15.28
C LYS A 32 3.20 17.22 -14.60
N TRP A 33 3.34 17.21 -13.30
CA TRP A 33 3.24 16.03 -12.46
C TRP A 33 1.89 15.98 -11.77
N ARG A 34 1.15 14.91 -11.97
CA ARG A 34 -0.11 14.63 -11.27
C ARG A 34 0.16 13.68 -10.12
N ALA A 35 -0.36 13.99 -8.94
CA ALA A 35 -0.31 13.12 -7.76
C ALA A 35 -1.71 12.84 -7.22
N GLN A 36 -1.96 11.60 -6.83
CA GLN A 36 -3.27 11.14 -6.38
C GLN A 36 -3.12 9.95 -5.41
N TYR A 37 -3.98 9.87 -4.38
CA TYR A 37 -4.09 8.64 -3.61
C TYR A 37 -4.97 7.61 -4.33
N PRO A 38 -4.62 6.32 -4.28
CA PRO A 38 -5.43 5.26 -4.86
C PRO A 38 -6.88 5.28 -4.36
N GLY A 39 -7.83 5.15 -5.29
CA GLY A 39 -9.27 5.07 -4.98
C GLY A 39 -9.95 6.41 -4.69
N LEU A 40 -9.26 7.54 -4.79
CA LEU A 40 -9.85 8.88 -4.68
C LEU A 40 -10.10 9.49 -6.05
N ASP A 41 -11.13 10.32 -6.19
CA ASP A 41 -11.46 11.01 -7.44
C ASP A 41 -10.67 12.31 -7.64
N TRP A 42 -10.25 12.93 -6.55
CA TRP A 42 -9.47 14.16 -6.57
C TRP A 42 -7.97 13.89 -6.74
N HIS A 43 -7.27 14.86 -7.30
CA HIS A 43 -5.83 14.84 -7.53
C HIS A 43 -5.27 16.26 -7.50
N VAL A 44 -3.96 16.38 -7.42
CA VAL A 44 -3.24 17.66 -7.57
C VAL A 44 -2.29 17.59 -8.75
N THR A 45 -1.89 18.76 -9.25
CA THR A 45 -0.85 18.87 -10.27
C THR A 45 0.20 19.91 -9.88
N ALA A 46 1.47 19.65 -10.17
CA ALA A 46 2.57 20.58 -9.95
C ALA A 46 3.64 20.48 -11.04
N ASP A 47 4.63 21.35 -11.02
CA ASP A 47 5.68 21.41 -12.04
C ASP A 47 6.81 20.38 -11.82
N SER A 48 6.84 19.70 -10.68
CA SER A 48 7.79 18.63 -10.38
C SER A 48 7.14 17.49 -9.59
N GLU A 49 7.73 16.29 -9.66
CA GLU A 49 7.26 15.11 -8.94
C GLU A 49 7.19 15.37 -7.43
N GLN A 50 8.26 15.94 -6.88
CA GLN A 50 8.34 16.29 -5.45
C GLN A 50 7.28 17.31 -5.07
N ALA A 51 7.09 18.37 -5.86
CA ALA A 51 6.06 19.37 -5.59
C ALA A 51 4.66 18.77 -5.64
N ALA A 52 4.40 17.82 -6.55
CA ALA A 52 3.10 17.15 -6.63
C ALA A 52 2.84 16.29 -5.38
N GLY A 53 3.86 15.60 -4.87
CA GLY A 53 3.76 14.85 -3.61
C GLY A 53 3.52 15.74 -2.38
N ASP A 54 4.21 16.88 -2.32
CA ASP A 54 4.03 17.87 -1.24
C ASP A 54 2.61 18.49 -1.27
N GLU A 55 2.13 18.89 -2.45
CA GLU A 55 0.77 19.43 -2.62
C GLU A 55 -0.29 18.38 -2.32
N LEU A 56 -0.07 17.12 -2.69
CA LEU A 56 -1.01 16.03 -2.38
C LEU A 56 -1.14 15.86 -0.86
N SER A 57 -0.02 15.93 -0.14
CA SER A 57 0.01 15.80 1.32
C SER A 57 -0.71 16.96 2.00
N LYS A 58 -0.54 18.19 1.50
CA LYS A 58 -1.25 19.38 2.00
C LYS A 58 -2.75 19.30 1.74
N GLU A 59 -3.16 18.90 0.54
CA GLU A 59 -4.57 18.78 0.18
C GLU A 59 -5.26 17.67 0.98
N ALA A 60 -4.59 16.52 1.18
CA ALA A 60 -5.11 15.46 2.04
C ALA A 60 -5.33 15.94 3.48
N LEU A 61 -4.37 16.68 4.06
CA LEU A 61 -4.52 17.24 5.40
C LEU A 61 -5.66 18.27 5.46
N ARG A 62 -5.77 19.16 4.46
CA ARG A 62 -6.86 20.14 4.38
C ARG A 62 -8.23 19.46 4.35
N ARG A 63 -8.39 18.42 3.53
CA ARG A 63 -9.64 17.66 3.40
C ARG A 63 -9.98 16.91 4.69
N HIS A 64 -8.96 16.32 5.32
CA HIS A 64 -9.10 15.65 6.61
C HIS A 64 -9.60 16.61 7.68
N ASP A 65 -8.98 17.80 7.80
CA ASP A 65 -9.36 18.81 8.78
C ASP A 65 -10.73 19.42 8.50
N ALA A 66 -11.16 19.45 7.23
CA ALA A 66 -12.49 19.85 6.82
C ALA A 66 -13.56 18.76 7.03
N GLY A 67 -13.17 17.53 7.40
CA GLY A 67 -14.07 16.39 7.56
C GLY A 67 -14.70 15.93 6.24
N GLU A 68 -14.01 16.15 5.11
CA GLU A 68 -14.51 15.71 3.80
C GLU A 68 -14.52 14.18 3.72
N PRO A 69 -15.60 13.56 3.19
CA PRO A 69 -15.76 12.10 3.18
C PRO A 69 -14.74 11.38 2.29
N ASP A 70 -14.08 12.09 1.38
CA ASP A 70 -13.06 11.59 0.46
C ASP A 70 -11.63 12.01 0.87
N ALA A 71 -11.43 12.40 2.13
CA ALA A 71 -10.13 12.79 2.67
C ALA A 71 -9.13 11.62 2.79
N GLN A 72 -9.63 10.38 2.84
CA GLN A 72 -8.82 9.17 2.98
C GLN A 72 -9.25 8.13 1.94
N PRO A 73 -8.31 7.27 1.49
CA PRO A 73 -8.65 6.14 0.61
C PRO A 73 -9.84 5.32 1.16
N PRO A 74 -10.68 4.75 0.28
CA PRO A 74 -11.84 3.96 0.69
C PRO A 74 -11.47 2.83 1.67
N GLN A 75 -12.33 2.57 2.66
CA GLN A 75 -12.08 1.53 3.66
C GLN A 75 -12.04 0.11 3.06
N ASP A 76 -12.66 -0.11 1.91
CA ASP A 76 -12.66 -1.38 1.20
C ASP A 76 -11.52 -1.51 0.18
N ILE A 77 -10.58 -0.55 0.14
CA ILE A 77 -9.52 -0.53 -0.87
C ILE A 77 -8.63 -1.77 -0.85
N LEU A 78 -8.38 -2.34 0.34
CA LEU A 78 -7.64 -3.59 0.46
C LEU A 78 -8.37 -4.74 -0.24
N LYS A 79 -9.67 -4.88 0.00
CA LYS A 79 -10.50 -5.91 -0.64
C LYS A 79 -10.46 -5.77 -2.16
N ARG A 80 -10.69 -4.55 -2.67
CA ARG A 80 -10.64 -4.26 -4.11
C ARG A 80 -9.26 -4.59 -4.70
N HIS A 81 -8.19 -4.25 -3.99
CA HIS A 81 -6.82 -4.53 -4.42
C HIS A 81 -6.50 -6.02 -4.47
N LEU A 82 -7.01 -6.82 -3.51
CA LEU A 82 -6.84 -8.28 -3.52
C LEU A 82 -7.61 -8.97 -4.65
N GLU A 83 -8.72 -8.40 -5.10
CA GLU A 83 -9.49 -8.88 -6.26
C GLU A 83 -8.86 -8.46 -7.59
N SER A 84 -8.38 -7.21 -7.67
CA SER A 84 -7.73 -6.64 -8.84
C SER A 84 -6.64 -5.66 -8.41
N PRO A 85 -5.35 -5.87 -8.76
CA PRO A 85 -4.27 -5.01 -8.31
C PRO A 85 -4.52 -3.52 -8.61
N ILE A 86 -4.53 -2.72 -7.55
CA ILE A 86 -4.64 -1.25 -7.62
C ILE A 86 -3.22 -0.66 -7.46
N PRO A 87 -2.73 0.14 -8.42
CA PRO A 87 -1.46 0.85 -8.28
C PRO A 87 -1.40 1.68 -7.00
N GLY A 88 -0.25 1.68 -6.33
CA GLY A 88 -0.06 2.43 -5.07
C GLY A 88 -0.66 1.77 -3.83
N VAL A 89 -1.39 0.66 -3.95
CA VAL A 89 -1.85 -0.15 -2.81
C VAL A 89 -0.94 -1.37 -2.71
N TYR A 90 -0.48 -1.65 -1.49
CA TYR A 90 0.39 -2.78 -1.19
C TYR A 90 -0.19 -3.56 -0.01
N ALA A 91 -0.20 -4.88 -0.10
CA ALA A 91 -0.65 -5.80 0.93
C ALA A 91 0.45 -6.81 1.26
N LEU A 92 0.85 -6.86 2.52
CA LEU A 92 1.84 -7.78 3.06
C LEU A 92 1.21 -8.65 4.13
N ASP A 93 1.60 -9.92 4.21
CA ASP A 93 1.21 -10.80 5.32
C ASP A 93 1.50 -10.11 6.67
N ARG A 94 0.51 -10.07 7.56
CA ARG A 94 0.61 -9.29 8.80
C ARG A 94 1.69 -9.83 9.72
N GLU A 95 1.87 -11.15 9.80
CA GLU A 95 2.92 -11.73 10.64
C GLU A 95 4.31 -11.38 10.12
N LEU A 96 4.50 -11.40 8.80
CA LEU A 96 5.73 -10.94 8.17
C LEU A 96 5.97 -9.45 8.44
N PHE A 97 4.95 -8.60 8.27
CA PHE A 97 5.07 -7.17 8.57
C PHE A 97 5.50 -6.91 10.02
N LEU A 98 4.87 -7.57 10.99
CA LEU A 98 5.21 -7.44 12.40
C LEU A 98 6.64 -7.92 12.68
N HIS A 99 7.06 -9.01 12.05
CA HIS A 99 8.43 -9.51 12.15
C HIS A 99 9.45 -8.49 11.59
N LEU A 100 9.23 -7.95 10.39
CA LEU A 100 10.15 -7.00 9.76
C LEU A 100 10.23 -5.68 10.52
N ARG A 101 9.08 -5.18 11.01
CA ARG A 101 9.04 -3.98 11.85
C ARG A 101 9.86 -4.14 13.13
N ALA A 102 9.87 -5.35 13.71
CA ALA A 102 10.63 -5.64 14.92
C ALA A 102 12.13 -5.90 14.66
N ASN A 103 12.51 -6.43 13.49
CA ASN A 103 13.84 -7.02 13.29
C ASN A 103 14.67 -6.46 12.12
N ALA A 104 14.05 -5.84 11.11
CA ALA A 104 14.71 -5.49 9.84
C ALA A 104 14.58 -4.01 9.43
N GLY A 105 13.65 -3.28 10.04
CA GLY A 105 13.48 -1.83 9.83
C GLY A 105 12.74 -1.47 8.54
N VAL A 106 12.67 -0.17 8.25
CA VAL A 106 11.78 0.41 7.23
C VAL A 106 12.14 -0.03 5.81
N THR A 107 13.43 -0.02 5.46
CA THR A 107 13.89 -0.38 4.11
C THR A 107 13.53 -1.81 3.73
N GLU A 108 13.76 -2.77 4.65
CA GLU A 108 13.43 -4.17 4.37
C GLU A 108 11.92 -4.41 4.38
N THR A 109 11.19 -3.73 5.27
CA THR A 109 9.72 -3.74 5.26
C THR A 109 9.17 -3.29 3.89
N GLN A 110 9.73 -2.22 3.33
CA GLN A 110 9.32 -1.72 2.02
C GLN A 110 9.61 -2.73 0.90
N ARG A 111 10.80 -3.34 0.90
CA ARG A 111 11.14 -4.39 -0.07
C ARG A 111 10.19 -5.58 0.02
N ALA A 112 9.77 -5.94 1.23
CA ALA A 112 8.84 -7.04 1.41
C ALA A 112 7.45 -6.74 0.86
N PHE A 113 6.96 -5.50 0.99
CA PHE A 113 5.74 -5.08 0.31
C PHE A 113 5.85 -5.21 -1.22
N GLU A 114 6.94 -4.71 -1.80
CA GLU A 114 7.17 -4.81 -3.26
C GLU A 114 7.27 -6.26 -3.74
N GLU A 115 7.95 -7.11 -2.99
CA GLU A 115 8.08 -8.54 -3.29
C GLU A 115 6.73 -9.28 -3.15
N ALA A 116 5.91 -8.92 -2.14
CA ALA A 116 4.57 -9.47 -1.99
C ALA A 116 3.69 -9.13 -3.21
N GLU A 117 3.71 -7.89 -3.68
CA GLU A 117 2.97 -7.49 -4.89
C GLU A 117 3.46 -8.21 -6.14
N ARG A 118 4.78 -8.32 -6.32
CA ARG A 118 5.37 -9.03 -7.45
C ARG A 118 4.92 -10.49 -7.47
N ARG A 119 4.98 -11.18 -6.32
CA ARG A 119 4.53 -12.58 -6.20
C ARG A 119 3.02 -12.70 -6.40
N ARG A 120 2.23 -11.77 -5.88
CA ARG A 120 0.77 -11.77 -6.06
C ARG A 120 0.39 -11.66 -7.53
N ALA A 121 1.09 -10.81 -8.30
CA ALA A 121 0.90 -10.73 -9.75
C ALA A 121 1.19 -12.05 -10.49
N GLU A 122 2.03 -12.91 -9.91
CA GLU A 122 2.33 -14.27 -10.38
C GLU A 122 1.42 -15.35 -9.75
N GLY A 123 0.43 -14.98 -8.95
CA GLY A 123 -0.45 -15.91 -8.23
C GLY A 123 0.21 -16.62 -7.04
N ARG A 124 1.31 -16.07 -6.51
CA ARG A 124 2.08 -16.62 -5.39
C ARG A 124 1.90 -15.79 -4.12
N SER A 125 1.97 -16.44 -2.96
CA SER A 125 1.98 -15.78 -1.65
C SER A 125 3.39 -15.37 -1.22
N TYR A 126 3.46 -14.42 -0.28
CA TYR A 126 4.69 -14.10 0.44
C TYR A 126 4.40 -14.00 1.94
N THR A 127 4.76 -15.05 2.67
CA THR A 127 4.51 -15.18 4.11
C THR A 127 5.79 -15.01 4.92
N LYS A 128 5.64 -14.91 6.24
CA LYS A 128 6.79 -14.90 7.15
C LYS A 128 7.71 -16.11 6.98
N ASN A 129 7.15 -17.29 6.76
CA ASN A 129 7.95 -18.51 6.60
C ASN A 129 8.76 -18.48 5.30
N ASP A 130 8.17 -17.99 4.20
CA ASP A 130 8.87 -17.82 2.93
C ASP A 130 10.06 -16.87 3.09
N TYR A 131 9.84 -15.73 3.76
CA TYR A 131 10.89 -14.75 4.06
C TYR A 131 12.03 -15.38 4.88
N LEU A 132 11.71 -16.07 5.97
CA LEU A 132 12.74 -16.66 6.86
C LEU A 132 13.55 -17.74 6.17
N GLN A 133 12.92 -18.56 5.32
CA GLN A 133 13.61 -19.58 4.53
C GLN A 133 14.58 -18.95 3.53
N GLU A 134 14.17 -17.87 2.87
CA GLU A 134 15.02 -17.15 1.92
C GLU A 134 16.14 -16.37 2.59
N ASP A 135 15.87 -15.74 3.74
CA ASP A 135 16.87 -14.99 4.50
C ASP A 135 17.97 -15.91 5.04
N SER A 136 17.59 -17.10 5.55
CA SER A 136 18.54 -18.13 5.97
C SER A 136 19.46 -18.56 4.82
N ALA A 137 18.91 -18.75 3.61
CA ALA A 137 19.69 -19.10 2.42
C ALA A 137 20.63 -17.96 1.96
N ARG A 138 20.23 -16.69 2.13
CA ARG A 138 21.08 -15.52 1.84
C ARG A 138 22.21 -15.38 2.85
N GLY A 139 21.99 -15.75 4.11
CA GLY A 139 22.99 -15.77 5.17
C GLY A 139 24.09 -16.81 4.95
N ASP A 140 23.74 -18.01 4.47
CA ASP A 140 24.69 -19.10 4.22
C ASP A 140 25.65 -18.85 3.03
N THR A 141 25.35 -17.90 2.16
CA THR A 141 26.21 -17.56 1.00
C THR A 141 27.32 -16.55 1.35
N ARG A 142 27.41 -16.09 2.61
CA ARG A 142 28.43 -15.14 3.09
C ARG A 142 29.52 -15.77 3.97
N GLN A 143 29.71 -17.09 3.91
CA GLN A 143 30.85 -17.77 4.54
C GLN A 143 31.96 -18.10 3.54
#